data_AF-A0A538CBL4-F1
#
_entry.id   AF-A0A538CBL4-F1
#
_cell.length_a   1.000
_cell.length_b   1.000
_cell.length_c   1.000
_cell.angle_alpha   90.00
_cell.angle_beta   90.00
_cell.angle_gamma   90.00
#
_symmetry.space_group_name_H-M   'P 1'
#
loop_
_entity.id
_entity.type
_entity.pdbx_description
1 polymer ?
#
loop_
_entity_poly.entity_id
_entity_poly.type
_entity_poly.pdbx_seq_one_letter_code
_entity_poly.pdbx_strand_id
1 'polypeptide(L)'
;EALDASGIHPVGEPDVDLGDLPKAGDPLTFTIEIGVRPTAQLGDYKGVDAPKREPEASDEAVEAELEALRERAARLETVEEPAGEGDFVVMDYVGSIDGEPFEGGEGRDQLLELGSGRLIPGFEEQLTGAKAGDERTVKVTFP
;
A
#
# COMPACT_ATOMS: atom_id res chain seq x y z
N GLU A 1 43.30 -14.55 8.20
CA GLU A 1 44.20 -15.73 8.09
C GLU A 1 43.77 -16.93 8.93
N ALA A 2 43.72 -16.88 10.27
CA ALA A 2 43.34 -18.07 11.07
C ALA A 2 41.87 -18.53 10.85
N LEU A 3 40.94 -17.59 10.62
CA LEU A 3 39.54 -17.89 10.30
C LEU A 3 39.36 -18.43 8.89
N ASP A 4 40.09 -17.86 7.92
CA ASP A 4 40.05 -18.29 6.52
C ASP A 4 40.65 -19.68 6.33
N ALA A 5 41.72 -20.00 7.07
CA ALA A 5 42.38 -21.31 7.03
C ALA A 5 41.57 -22.43 7.71
N SER A 6 40.64 -22.09 8.61
CA SER A 6 39.81 -23.05 9.35
C SER A 6 38.43 -23.28 8.72
N GLY A 7 38.06 -22.52 7.68
CA GLY A 7 36.76 -22.65 7.01
C GLY A 7 35.57 -22.25 7.90
N ILE A 8 35.84 -21.52 8.99
CA ILE A 8 34.81 -21.07 9.93
C ILE A 8 34.23 -19.76 9.41
N HIS A 9 32.91 -19.74 9.22
CA HIS A 9 32.17 -18.54 8.84
C HIS A 9 31.57 -17.87 10.09
N PRO A 10 32.25 -16.85 10.67
CA PRO A 10 31.76 -16.13 11.84
C PRO A 10 30.44 -15.42 11.54
N VAL A 11 29.56 -15.37 12.54
CA VAL A 11 28.33 -14.59 12.55
C VAL A 11 28.37 -13.67 13.76
N GLY A 12 28.41 -12.36 13.49
CA GLY A 12 28.53 -11.33 14.53
C GLY A 12 29.97 -10.94 14.82
N GLU A 13 30.12 -10.01 15.76
CA GLU A 13 31.42 -9.60 16.28
C GLU A 13 31.97 -10.67 17.24
N PRO A 14 33.25 -11.02 17.17
CA PRO A 14 33.86 -12.00 18.05
C PRO A 14 34.07 -11.41 19.46
N ASP A 15 33.88 -12.22 20.50
CA ASP A 15 34.23 -11.85 21.87
C ASP A 15 35.69 -12.21 22.13
N VAL A 16 36.46 -11.28 22.69
CA VAL A 16 37.90 -11.42 22.89
C VAL A 16 38.21 -11.29 24.37
N ASP A 17 38.62 -12.39 24.99
CA ASP A 17 39.11 -12.41 26.35
C ASP A 17 40.64 -12.49 26.34
N LEU A 18 41.27 -11.40 26.79
CA LEU A 18 42.73 -11.26 26.87
C LEU A 18 43.32 -11.89 28.14
N GLY A 19 42.49 -12.37 29.08
CA GLY A 19 42.93 -12.95 30.34
C GLY A 19 43.87 -12.02 31.14
N ASP A 20 44.77 -12.62 31.93
CA ASP A 20 45.81 -11.88 32.64
C ASP A 20 46.95 -11.50 31.67
N LEU A 21 47.16 -10.18 31.50
CA LEU A 21 48.25 -9.66 30.68
C LEU A 21 49.60 -10.04 31.31
N PRO A 22 50.46 -10.82 30.62
CA PRO A 22 51.72 -11.26 31.17
C PRO A 22 52.76 -10.14 31.19
N LYS A 23 53.85 -10.36 31.94
CA LYS A 23 54.98 -9.42 31.98
C LYS A 23 55.70 -9.41 30.63
N ALA A 24 56.35 -8.28 30.31
CA ALA A 24 57.10 -8.12 29.07
C ALA A 24 58.16 -9.23 28.93
N GLY A 25 57.96 -10.12 27.95
CA GLY A 25 58.85 -11.26 27.66
C GLY A 25 58.18 -12.63 27.79
N ASP A 26 57.03 -12.72 28.47
CA ASP A 26 56.27 -13.97 28.64
C ASP A 26 55.18 -14.11 27.56
N PRO A 27 54.76 -15.35 27.21
CA PRO A 27 53.78 -15.60 26.16
C PRO A 27 52.37 -15.14 26.56
N LEU A 28 51.75 -14.29 25.72
CA LEU A 28 50.35 -13.88 25.84
C LEU A 28 49.43 -14.98 25.30
N THR A 29 48.52 -15.44 26.15
CA THR A 29 47.42 -16.33 25.76
C THR A 29 46.12 -15.55 25.83
N PHE A 30 45.37 -15.53 24.73
CA PHE A 30 44.03 -14.93 24.67
C PHE A 30 43.08 -15.91 24.01
N THR A 31 41.80 -15.84 24.36
CA THR A 31 40.73 -16.67 23.80
C THR A 31 39.80 -15.79 22.99
N ILE A 32 39.39 -16.26 21.81
CA ILE A 32 38.39 -15.58 20.98
C ILE A 32 37.20 -16.53 20.83
N GLU A 33 36.04 -16.11 21.30
CA GLU A 33 34.77 -16.81 21.09
C GLU A 33 34.03 -16.23 19.89
N ILE A 34 33.53 -17.11 19.02
CA ILE A 34 32.93 -16.72 17.74
C ILE A 34 31.68 -17.55 17.51
N GLY A 35 30.56 -16.88 17.27
CA GLY A 35 29.34 -17.53 16.79
C GLY A 35 29.56 -18.06 15.37
N VAL A 36 29.36 -19.36 15.14
CA VAL A 36 29.50 -19.96 13.81
C VAL A 36 28.13 -20.16 13.17
N ARG A 37 27.99 -19.81 11.89
CA ARG A 37 26.74 -20.05 11.15
C ARG A 37 26.39 -21.55 11.19
N PRO A 38 25.20 -21.94 11.67
CA PRO A 38 24.80 -23.34 11.63
C PRO A 38 24.63 -23.80 10.18
N THR A 39 25.02 -25.04 9.89
CA THR A 39 24.73 -25.66 8.61
C THR A 39 23.26 -26.04 8.55
N ALA A 40 22.53 -25.48 7.59
CA ALA A 40 21.14 -25.84 7.38
C ALA A 40 21.08 -27.28 6.82
N GLN A 41 20.36 -28.16 7.51
CA GLN A 41 20.00 -29.46 6.99
C GLN A 41 18.63 -29.32 6.33
N LEU A 42 18.59 -29.43 5.01
CA LEU A 42 17.32 -29.49 4.28
C LEU A 42 16.65 -30.82 4.61
N GLY A 43 15.41 -30.76 5.08
CA GLY A 43 14.54 -31.95 5.16
C GLY A 43 14.06 -32.39 3.78
N ASP A 44 13.03 -33.24 3.74
CA ASP A 44 12.42 -33.71 2.49
C ASP A 44 11.61 -32.60 1.81
N TYR A 45 12.29 -31.77 1.01
CA TYR A 45 11.67 -30.69 0.24
C TYR A 45 11.06 -31.17 -1.09
N LYS A 46 11.45 -32.37 -1.55
CA LYS A 46 10.91 -33.00 -2.75
C LYS A 46 9.61 -33.73 -2.38
N GLY A 47 8.47 -33.21 -2.83
CA GLY A 47 7.14 -33.75 -2.50
C GLY A 47 6.23 -32.76 -1.78
N VAL A 48 6.64 -31.51 -1.61
CA VAL A 48 5.75 -30.45 -1.14
C VAL A 48 4.80 -30.08 -2.27
N ASP A 49 3.50 -30.32 -2.05
CA ASP A 49 2.46 -29.91 -2.96
C ASP A 49 2.25 -28.39 -2.87
N ALA A 50 2.44 -27.71 -4.00
CA ALA A 50 2.09 -26.31 -4.17
C ALA A 50 0.96 -26.23 -5.21
N PRO A 51 -0.20 -25.65 -4.87
CA PRO A 51 -1.27 -25.49 -5.83
C PRO A 51 -0.82 -24.57 -6.95
N LYS A 52 -0.81 -25.08 -8.18
CA LYS A 52 -0.60 -24.28 -9.39
C LYS A 52 -1.94 -23.66 -9.80
N ARG A 53 -2.04 -22.34 -9.76
CA ARG A 53 -3.18 -21.62 -10.33
C ARG A 53 -2.91 -21.40 -11.81
N GLU A 54 -3.83 -21.81 -12.66
CA GLU A 54 -3.82 -21.46 -14.08
C GLU A 54 -4.80 -20.30 -14.26
N PRO A 55 -4.30 -19.06 -14.43
CA PRO A 55 -5.17 -17.92 -14.65
C PRO A 55 -5.76 -18.02 -16.07
N GLU A 56 -7.08 -18.00 -16.15
CA GLU A 56 -7.81 -17.85 -17.40
C GLU A 56 -8.20 -16.38 -17.56
N ALA A 57 -7.96 -15.84 -18.76
CA ALA A 57 -8.52 -14.55 -19.16
C ALA A 57 -9.84 -14.84 -19.86
N SER A 58 -10.95 -14.66 -19.13
CA SER A 58 -12.28 -14.77 -19.72
C SER A 58 -12.56 -13.58 -20.63
N ASP A 59 -13.47 -13.74 -21.59
CA ASP A 59 -13.84 -12.65 -22.50
C ASP A 59 -14.41 -11.45 -21.73
N GLU A 60 -15.12 -11.69 -20.63
CA GLU A 60 -15.64 -10.63 -19.75
C GLU A 60 -14.52 -9.83 -19.07
N ALA A 61 -13.44 -10.50 -18.65
CA ALA A 61 -12.29 -9.82 -18.05
C ALA A 61 -11.55 -8.96 -19.09
N VAL A 62 -11.48 -9.42 -20.33
CA VAL A 62 -10.89 -8.66 -21.44
C VAL A 62 -11.76 -7.45 -21.78
N GLU A 63 -13.07 -7.61 -21.88
CA GLU A 63 -13.98 -6.51 -22.17
C GLU A 63 -13.98 -5.46 -21.06
N ALA A 64 -13.97 -5.88 -19.79
CA ALA A 64 -13.88 -4.97 -18.65
C ALA A 64 -12.57 -4.14 -18.67
N GLU A 65 -11.44 -4.76 -19.02
CA GLU A 65 -10.17 -4.04 -19.14
C GLU A 65 -10.17 -3.08 -20.34
N LEU A 66 -10.78 -3.49 -21.46
CA LEU A 66 -10.94 -2.61 -22.63
C LEU A 66 -11.80 -1.39 -22.29
N GLU A 67 -12.90 -1.56 -21.57
CA GLU A 67 -13.75 -0.43 -21.18
C GLU A 67 -13.03 0.49 -20.21
N ALA A 68 -12.32 -0.06 -19.21
CA ALA A 68 -11.50 0.74 -18.30
C ALA A 68 -10.40 1.53 -19.03
N LEU A 69 -9.80 0.97 -20.09
CA LEU A 69 -8.84 1.68 -20.93
C LEU A 69 -9.50 2.82 -21.74
N ARG A 70 -10.74 2.61 -22.22
CA ARG A 70 -11.49 3.63 -22.95
C ARG A 70 -11.88 4.80 -22.05
N GLU A 71 -12.38 4.51 -20.84
CA GLU A 71 -12.70 5.52 -19.83
C GLU A 71 -11.48 6.36 -19.47
N ARG A 72 -10.31 5.73 -19.25
CA ARG A 72 -9.05 6.44 -18.97
C ARG A 72 -8.59 7.35 -20.11
N ALA A 73 -8.91 7.00 -21.36
CA ALA A 73 -8.56 7.78 -22.54
C ALA A 73 -9.63 8.83 -22.89
N ALA A 74 -10.77 8.82 -22.20
CA ALA A 74 -11.86 9.75 -22.46
C ALA A 74 -11.46 11.20 -22.13
N ARG A 75 -12.13 12.15 -22.79
CA ARG A 75 -11.99 13.58 -22.50
C ARG A 75 -13.31 14.08 -21.95
N LEU A 76 -13.22 14.86 -20.89
CA LEU A 76 -14.37 15.54 -20.31
C LEU A 76 -14.60 16.86 -21.06
N GLU A 77 -15.83 17.07 -21.51
CA GLU A 77 -16.29 18.33 -22.09
C GLU A 77 -17.30 18.98 -21.13
N THR A 78 -17.19 20.29 -20.94
CA THR A 78 -18.12 21.03 -20.10
C THR A 78 -19.46 21.20 -20.82
N VAL A 79 -20.54 20.79 -20.16
CA VAL A 79 -21.92 20.90 -20.65
C VAL A 79 -22.79 21.71 -19.69
N GLU A 80 -23.88 22.29 -20.19
CA GLU A 80 -24.83 23.10 -19.39
C GLU A 80 -26.06 22.30 -18.91
N GLU A 81 -26.14 21.03 -19.27
CA GLU A 81 -27.23 20.15 -18.86
C GLU A 81 -27.15 19.76 -17.38
N PRO A 82 -28.29 19.43 -16.74
CA PRO A 82 -28.28 18.95 -15.37
C PRO A 82 -27.48 17.65 -15.26
N ALA A 83 -26.60 17.56 -14.26
CA ALA A 83 -25.71 16.41 -14.07
C ALA A 83 -26.50 15.10 -13.88
N GLY A 84 -26.18 14.09 -14.67
CA GLY A 84 -26.75 12.73 -14.58
C GLY A 84 -25.76 11.72 -14.01
N GLU A 85 -26.18 10.45 -13.97
CA GLU A 85 -25.31 9.32 -13.63
C GLU A 85 -24.24 9.15 -14.73
N GLY A 86 -22.98 8.99 -14.32
CA GLY A 86 -21.81 8.96 -15.22
C GLY A 86 -21.24 10.34 -15.58
N ASP A 87 -21.91 11.44 -15.23
CA ASP A 87 -21.38 12.77 -15.44
C ASP A 87 -20.38 13.17 -14.35
N PHE A 88 -19.49 14.09 -14.71
CA PHE A 88 -18.50 14.65 -13.81
C PHE A 88 -18.93 16.04 -13.35
N VAL A 89 -18.94 16.23 -12.04
CA VAL A 89 -19.21 17.52 -11.39
C VAL A 89 -17.95 18.02 -10.70
N VAL A 90 -17.67 19.32 -10.85
CA VAL A 90 -16.61 20.02 -10.10
C VAL A 90 -17.29 20.82 -9.00
N MET A 91 -16.90 20.60 -7.74
CA MET A 91 -17.55 21.25 -6.60
C MET A 91 -16.57 21.66 -5.51
N ASP A 92 -17.00 22.69 -4.77
CA ASP A 92 -16.48 23.04 -3.45
C ASP A 92 -17.51 22.58 -2.41
N TYR A 93 -17.07 21.95 -1.33
CA TYR A 93 -17.95 21.55 -0.23
C TYR A 93 -17.32 21.77 1.14
N VAL A 94 -18.18 21.97 2.13
CA VAL A 94 -17.82 22.00 3.55
C VAL A 94 -18.81 21.14 4.32
N GLY A 95 -18.29 20.11 4.96
CA GLY A 95 -19.01 19.19 5.83
C GLY A 95 -19.00 19.69 7.27
N SER A 96 -20.13 19.52 7.96
CA SER A 96 -20.25 19.78 9.39
C SER A 96 -21.07 18.68 10.07
N ILE A 97 -20.74 18.39 11.32
CA ILE A 97 -21.48 17.48 12.20
C ILE A 97 -22.04 18.35 13.33
N ASP A 98 -23.37 18.36 13.49
CA ASP A 98 -24.07 19.20 14.48
C ASP A 98 -23.70 20.70 14.43
N GLY A 99 -23.31 21.19 13.26
CA GLY A 99 -22.91 22.58 13.03
C GLY A 99 -21.41 22.87 13.27
N GLU A 100 -20.63 21.88 13.71
CA GLU A 100 -19.17 21.99 13.83
C GLU A 100 -18.48 21.37 12.59
N PRO A 101 -17.63 22.13 11.87
CA PRO A 101 -16.78 21.57 10.83
C PRO A 101 -15.86 20.47 11.40
N PHE A 102 -15.63 19.41 10.63
CA PHE A 102 -14.75 18.32 11.02
C PHE A 102 -13.55 18.21 10.07
N GLU A 103 -12.43 17.68 10.59
CA GLU A 103 -11.20 17.51 9.81
C GLU A 103 -11.41 16.53 8.65
N GLY A 104 -10.99 16.93 7.44
CA GLY A 104 -11.24 16.18 6.20
C GLY A 104 -12.65 16.34 5.62
N GLY A 105 -13.49 17.17 6.24
CA GLY A 105 -14.85 17.47 5.76
C GLY A 105 -14.94 18.56 4.70
N GLU A 106 -13.83 19.21 4.31
CA GLU A 106 -13.80 20.25 3.29
C GLU A 106 -13.07 19.81 2.02
N GLY A 107 -13.55 20.29 0.87
CA GLY A 107 -12.94 20.04 -0.43
C GLY A 107 -13.14 21.23 -1.35
N ARG A 108 -12.11 21.54 -2.15
CA ARG A 108 -12.17 22.58 -3.20
C ARG A 108 -11.76 22.00 -4.54
N ASP A 109 -12.39 22.50 -5.61
CA ASP A 109 -12.22 22.05 -7.00
C ASP A 109 -12.25 20.51 -7.14
N GLN A 110 -13.12 19.85 -6.36
CA GLN A 110 -13.20 18.40 -6.33
C GLN A 110 -13.98 17.91 -7.54
N LEU A 111 -13.30 17.11 -8.37
CA LEU A 111 -13.90 16.42 -9.51
C LEU A 111 -14.49 15.09 -9.03
N LEU A 112 -15.80 14.93 -9.16
CA LEU A 112 -16.54 13.74 -8.76
C LEU A 112 -17.37 13.21 -9.93
N GLU A 113 -17.26 11.90 -10.17
CA GLU A 113 -18.14 11.17 -11.08
C GLU A 113 -19.37 10.68 -10.31
N LEU A 114 -20.55 11.05 -10.78
CA LEU A 114 -21.82 10.65 -10.16
C LEU A 114 -22.11 9.17 -10.43
N GLY A 115 -22.27 8.37 -9.37
CA GLY A 115 -22.49 6.92 -9.46
C GLY A 115 -21.22 6.09 -9.29
N SER A 116 -20.06 6.73 -9.10
CA SER A 116 -18.79 6.02 -8.87
C SER A 116 -18.70 5.36 -7.49
N GLY A 117 -19.55 5.77 -6.54
CA GLY A 117 -19.57 5.23 -5.18
C GLY A 117 -18.29 5.50 -4.40
N ARG A 118 -17.53 6.52 -4.80
CA ARG A 118 -16.27 6.92 -4.14
C ARG A 118 -16.54 7.68 -2.85
N LEU A 119 -17.69 8.35 -2.76
CA LEU A 119 -18.12 9.07 -1.57
C LEU A 119 -19.14 8.26 -0.74
N ILE A 120 -19.55 8.86 0.37
CA ILE A 120 -20.49 8.26 1.32
C ILE A 120 -21.82 7.95 0.60
N PRO A 121 -22.41 6.76 0.82
CA PRO A 121 -23.72 6.43 0.25
C PRO A 121 -24.76 7.53 0.50
N GLY A 122 -25.54 7.86 -0.54
CA GLY A 122 -26.51 8.95 -0.50
C GLY A 122 -25.95 10.34 -0.82
N PHE A 123 -24.63 10.53 -0.92
CA PHE A 123 -24.05 11.82 -1.30
C PHE A 123 -24.27 12.12 -2.78
N GLU A 124 -23.79 11.24 -3.66
CA GLU A 124 -23.81 11.39 -5.12
C GLU A 124 -25.25 11.46 -5.67
N GLU A 125 -26.17 10.70 -5.07
CA GLU A 125 -27.60 10.68 -5.44
C GLU A 125 -28.28 12.05 -5.27
N GLN A 126 -27.90 12.81 -4.23
CA GLN A 126 -28.46 14.15 -3.96
C GLN A 126 -27.89 15.23 -4.90
N LEU A 127 -26.77 14.94 -5.55
CA LEU A 127 -26.14 15.81 -6.55
C LEU A 127 -26.67 15.57 -7.95
N THR A 128 -27.38 14.47 -8.18
CA THR A 128 -28.04 14.20 -9.46
C THR A 128 -29.05 15.32 -9.77
N GLY A 129 -29.04 15.79 -11.02
CA GLY A 129 -29.79 16.93 -11.52
C GLY A 129 -29.25 18.30 -11.07
N ALA A 130 -28.05 18.38 -10.49
CA ALA A 130 -27.39 19.66 -10.21
C ALA A 130 -27.00 20.38 -11.49
N LYS A 131 -27.14 21.72 -11.48
CA LYS A 131 -26.65 22.58 -12.55
C LYS A 131 -25.42 23.34 -12.07
N ALA A 132 -24.58 23.79 -13.01
CA ALA A 132 -23.45 24.63 -12.71
C ALA A 132 -23.88 25.91 -11.96
N GLY A 133 -23.25 26.18 -10.82
CA GLY A 133 -23.57 27.31 -9.95
C GLY A 133 -24.69 27.05 -8.93
N ASP A 134 -25.29 25.86 -8.90
CA ASP A 134 -26.24 25.49 -7.84
C ASP A 134 -25.52 25.36 -6.49
N GLU A 135 -26.12 25.90 -5.44
CA GLU A 135 -25.77 25.59 -4.06
C GLU A 135 -26.75 24.56 -3.49
N ARG A 136 -26.24 23.48 -2.89
CA ARG A 136 -27.07 22.42 -2.31
C ARG A 136 -26.56 22.00 -0.94
N THR A 137 -27.49 21.77 -0.02
CA THR A 137 -27.20 21.10 1.25
C THR A 137 -27.52 19.62 1.10
N VAL A 138 -26.48 18.79 1.18
CA VAL A 138 -26.58 17.33 1.13
C VAL A 138 -26.58 16.80 2.57
N LYS A 139 -27.49 15.87 2.88
CA LYS A 139 -27.56 15.22 4.19
C LYS A 139 -27.18 13.75 4.06
N VAL A 140 -26.11 13.34 4.73
CA VAL A 140 -25.61 11.96 4.73
C VAL A 140 -25.43 11.44 6.15
N THR A 141 -25.42 10.12 6.30
CA THR A 141 -25.10 9.43 7.55
C THR A 141 -23.85 8.58 7.29
N PHE A 142 -22.82 8.80 8.10
CA PHE A 142 -21.62 7.97 8.07
C PHE A 142 -21.94 6.59 8.72
N PRO A 143 -21.50 5.48 8.12
CA PRO A 143 -21.57 4.16 8.75
C PRO A 143 -20.61 4.03 9.94
#